data_AF-A0A955ZAF2-F1
#
_entry.id   AF-A0A955ZAF2-F1
#
_cell.length_a   1.000
_cell.length_b   1.000
_cell.length_c   1.000
_cell.angle_alpha   90.00
_cell.angle_beta   90.00
_cell.angle_gamma   90.00
#
_symmetry.space_group_name_H-M   'P 1'
#
loop_
_entity.id
_entity.type
_entity.pdbx_description
1 polymer ?
#
loop_
_entity_poly.entity_id
_entity_poly.type
_entity_poly.pdbx_seq_one_letter_code
_entity_poly.pdbx_strand_id
1 'polypeptide(L)' 'MGARADVVIIGAGVVGASVAHHLACLGVRDVLLLDRAAGPGQGSTGRATGGFRAQFDDAVEVRLSLLA' A
#
# COMPACT_ATOMS: atom_id res chain seq x y z
N MET A 1 9.44 -21.46 -17.04
CA MET A 1 8.08 -20.94 -17.30
C MET A 1 7.89 -19.75 -16.36
N GLY A 2 7.71 -18.54 -16.90
CA GLY A 2 7.62 -17.33 -16.07
C GLY A 2 6.29 -17.26 -15.32
N ALA A 3 6.31 -16.84 -14.06
CA ALA A 3 5.09 -16.53 -13.32
C ALA A 3 4.39 -15.32 -13.98
N ARG A 4 3.06 -15.37 -14.06
CA ARG A 4 2.21 -14.27 -14.56
C ARG A 4 1.29 -13.83 -13.43
N ALA A 5 0.91 -12.56 -13.46
CA ALA A 5 -0.12 -11.97 -12.61
C ALA A 5 -0.91 -10.96 -13.44
N ASP A 6 -2.21 -10.80 -13.19
CA ASP A 6 -3.04 -9.76 -13.80
C ASP A 6 -2.59 -8.35 -13.39
N VAL A 7 -2.22 -8.18 -12.11
CA VAL A 7 -1.71 -6.91 -11.57
C VAL A 7 -0.42 -7.15 -10.79
N VAL A 8 0.62 -6.38 -11.11
CA VAL A 8 1.88 -6.38 -10.36
C VAL A 8 2.05 -5.03 -9.66
N ILE A 9 2.25 -5.06 -8.35
CA ILE A 9 2.51 -3.90 -7.50
C ILE A 9 3.96 -3.95 -7.05
N ILE A 10 4.72 -2.89 -7.30
CA ILE A 10 6.11 -2.76 -6.85
C ILE A 10 6.13 -2.03 -5.50
N GLY A 11 6.55 -2.75 -4.45
CA GLY A 11 6.61 -2.32 -3.06
C GLY A 11 5.54 -2.99 -2.21
N ALA A 12 5.95 -3.75 -1.20
CA ALA A 12 5.10 -4.40 -0.20
C ALA A 12 5.11 -3.65 1.15
N GLY A 13 5.16 -2.32 1.10
CA GLY A 13 4.86 -1.44 2.24
C GLY A 13 3.35 -1.22 2.43
N VAL A 14 2.97 -0.39 3.40
CA VAL A 14 1.55 -0.12 3.73
C VAL A 14 0.74 0.39 2.53
N VAL A 15 1.34 1.20 1.67
CA VAL A 15 0.68 1.73 0.47
C VAL A 15 0.39 0.61 -0.52
N GLY A 16 1.38 -0.22 -0.87
CA GLY A 16 1.20 -1.33 -1.80
C GLY A 16 0.23 -2.39 -1.27
N ALA A 17 0.31 -2.69 0.03
CA ALA A 17 -0.65 -3.58 0.71
C ALA A 17 -2.08 -3.01 0.69
N SER A 18 -2.25 -1.70 0.92
CA SER A 18 -3.55 -1.04 0.84
C SER A 18 -4.14 -1.11 -0.57
N VAL A 19 -3.34 -0.83 -1.61
CA VAL A 19 -3.79 -0.96 -3.01
C VAL A 19 -4.23 -2.39 -3.31
N ALA A 20 -3.44 -3.38 -2.94
CA ALA A 20 -3.77 -4.79 -3.14
C ALA A 20 -5.05 -5.22 -2.42
N HIS A 21 -5.23 -4.76 -1.17
CA HIS A 21 -6.43 -5.00 -0.39
C HIS A 21 -7.68 -4.45 -1.09
N HIS A 22 -7.65 -3.20 -1.55
CA HIS A 22 -8.79 -2.59 -2.23
C HIS A 22 -9.06 -3.23 -3.59
N LEU A 23 -8.03 -3.63 -4.34
CA LEU A 23 -8.19 -4.41 -5.58
C LEU A 23 -8.88 -5.75 -5.29
N ALA A 24 -8.48 -6.45 -4.23
CA ALA A 24 -9.12 -7.69 -3.80
C ALA A 24 -10.58 -7.48 -3.40
N CYS A 25 -10.90 -6.40 -2.67
CA CYS A 25 -12.28 -6.01 -2.34
C CYS A 25 -13.13 -5.72 -3.60
N LEU A 26 -12.51 -5.21 -4.67
CA LEU A 26 -13.15 -4.98 -5.97
C LEU A 26 -13.21 -6.25 -6.85
N GLY A 27 -12.75 -7.40 -6.35
CA GLY A 27 -12.85 -8.69 -7.03
C GLY A 27 -11.64 -9.06 -7.90
N VAL A 28 -10.57 -8.26 -7.90
CA VAL A 28 -9.31 -8.61 -8.58
C VAL A 28 -8.55 -9.61 -7.71
N ARG A 29 -8.34 -10.84 -8.21
CA ARG A 29 -7.80 -11.94 -7.40
C ARG A 29 -6.34 -12.28 -7.68
N ASP A 30 -5.84 -11.96 -8.87
CA ASP A 30 -4.47 -12.26 -9.28
C ASP A 30 -3.57 -11.02 -9.16
N VAL A 31 -3.20 -10.71 -7.92
CA VAL A 31 -2.38 -9.54 -7.57
C VAL A 31 -1.07 -10.01 -6.95
N LEU A 32 0.04 -9.62 -7.55
CA LEU A 32 1.39 -9.92 -7.07
C LEU A 32 2.06 -8.65 -6.52
N LEU A 33 2.51 -8.70 -5.28
CA LEU A 33 3.35 -7.64 -4.70
C LEU A 33 4.81 -8.10 -4.77
N LEU A 34 5.67 -7.25 -5.34
CA LEU A 34 7.11 -7.47 -5.39
C LEU A 34 7.81 -6.45 -4.51
N ASP A 35 8.63 -6.92 -3.57
CA ASP A 35 9.48 -6.05 -2.77
C ASP A 35 10.95 -6.46 -2.91
N ARG A 36 11.83 -5.48 -2.75
CA ARG A 36 13.28 -5.71 -2.73
C ARG A 36 13.76 -6.25 -1.38
N ALA A 37 13.01 -6.03 -0.32
CA ALA A 37 13.32 -6.50 1.01
C ALA A 37 12.91 -7.97 1.20
N ALA A 38 13.47 -8.62 2.22
CA ALA A 38 13.19 -10.02 2.52
C ALA A 38 11.74 -10.28 3.00
N GLY A 39 11.00 -9.23 3.36
CA GLY A 39 9.60 -9.33 3.79
C GLY A 39 8.88 -7.99 3.68
N PRO A 40 7.54 -8.00 3.78
CA PRO A 40 6.72 -6.81 3.68
C PRO A 40 7.02 -5.82 4.80
N GLY A 41 6.80 -4.53 4.53
CA GLY A 41 6.94 -3.48 5.53
C GLY A 41 8.37 -3.15 5.98
N GLN A 42 9.40 -3.84 5.50
CA GLN A 42 10.80 -3.62 5.93
C GLN A 42 11.43 -2.29 5.45
N GLY A 43 10.65 -1.44 4.76
CA GLY A 43 11.01 -0.07 4.38
C GLY A 43 10.58 0.97 5.43
N SER A 44 10.08 2.12 4.95
CA SER A 44 9.56 3.20 5.81
C SER A 44 8.39 2.76 6.69
N THR A 45 7.54 1.86 6.19
CA THR A 45 6.36 1.34 6.90
C THR A 45 6.70 0.76 8.27
N GLY A 46 7.65 -0.18 8.36
CA GLY A 46 8.02 -0.83 9.62
C GLY A 46 8.83 0.06 10.56
N ARG A 47 9.30 1.22 10.08
CA ARG A 47 10.00 2.23 10.89
C ARG A 47 9.07 3.35 11.36
N ALA A 48 7.83 3.39 10.86
CA ALA A 48 6.84 4.38 11.26
C ALA A 48 6.26 4.05 12.64
N THR A 49 5.87 5.09 13.39
CA THR A 49 5.23 4.94 14.71
C THR A 49 3.76 4.50 14.64
N GLY A 50 3.16 4.46 13.45
CA GLY A 50 1.75 4.06 13.26
C GLY A 50 0.72 5.15 13.60
N GLY A 51 1.13 6.43 13.62
CA GLY A 51 0.22 7.54 13.91
C GLY A 51 -0.67 7.92 12.73
N PHE A 52 -1.91 8.33 13.03
CA PHE A 52 -2.85 8.95 12.10
C PHE A 52 -3.13 10.38 12.55
N ARG A 53 -3.11 11.33 11.61
CA ARG A 53 -3.44 12.74 11.86
C ARG A 53 -4.13 13.30 10.62
N ALA A 54 -4.94 14.33 10.81
CA ALA A 54 -5.54 15.11 9.73
C ALA A 54 -5.11 16.60 9.79
N GLN A 55 -4.14 16.92 10.65
CA GLN A 55 -3.59 18.27 10.83
C GLN A 55 -2.41 18.45 9.88
N PHE A 56 -2.65 19.13 8.77
CA PHE A 56 -1.68 19.44 7.72
C PHE A 56 -1.91 20.85 7.19
N ASP A 57 -0.86 21.46 6.65
CA ASP A 57 -0.92 22.82 6.10
C ASP A 57 -1.63 22.87 4.74
N ASP A 58 -1.67 21.74 4.01
CA ASP A 58 -2.30 21.64 2.70
C ASP A 58 -3.70 21.00 2.79
N ALA A 59 -4.69 21.64 2.19
CA ALA A 59 -6.08 21.19 2.21
C ALA A 59 -6.29 19.82 1.52
N VAL A 60 -5.45 19.46 0.55
CA VAL A 60 -5.48 18.16 -0.12
C VAL A 60 -5.05 17.06 0.85
N GLU A 61 -3.99 17.29 1.64
CA GLU A 61 -3.53 16.33 2.65
C GLU A 61 -4.59 16.12 3.73
N VAL A 62 -5.21 17.19 4.23
CA VAL A 62 -6.32 17.12 5.18
C VAL A 62 -7.47 16.29 4.60
N ARG A 63 -7.87 16.57 3.35
CA ARG A 63 -8.98 15.85 2.72
C ARG A 63 -8.66 14.39 2.49
N LEU A 64 -7.43 14.05 2.10
CA LEU A 64 -6.95 12.67 1.97
C LEU A 64 -7.02 11.92 3.31
N SER A 65 -6.60 12.54 4.41
CA SER A 65 -6.68 11.91 5.73
C SER A 65 -8.11 11.58 6.14
N LEU A 66 -9.10 12.38 5.74
CA LEU A 66 -10.51 12.17 6.09
C LEU A 66 -11.22 11.10 5.23
N LEU A 67 -10.56 10.52 4.22
CA LEU A 67 -11.10 9.45 3.37
C LEU A 67 -10.93 8.04 3.97
N ALA A 68 -10.52 7.94 5.25
CA ALA A 68 -10.34 6.70 5.97
C ALA A 68 -11.66 5.94 6.21
#